data_AF-A0A7M7SVV3-F1
#
_entry.id   AF-A0A7M7SVV3-F1
#
_cell.length_a   1.000
_cell.length_b   1.000
_cell.length_c   1.000
_cell.angle_alpha   90.00
_cell.angle_beta   90.00
_cell.angle_gamma   90.00
#
_symmetry.space_group_name_H-M   'P 1'
#
loop_
_entity.id
_entity.type
_entity.pdbx_description
1 polymer ?
#
loop_
_entity_poly.entity_id
_entity_poly.type
_entity_poly.pdbx_seq_one_letter_code
_entity_poly.pdbx_strand_id
1 'polypeptide(L)'
;MMAAAEAGRDLAYFTFEDKDLCDDMAGMHDFLTSQSVTIGDLWRNLHRYRTDVLRRSAGVSKPKLFPYLYQLYTVCDSDTDEYETEAGPTAQVKAAAGGSRSPNYRAETP
;
A
#
# COMPACT_ATOMS: atom_id res chain seq x y z
N MET A 1 -6.32 3.76 -21.04
CA MET A 1 -6.38 4.17 -19.62
C MET A 1 -5.30 5.18 -19.28
N MET A 2 -4.02 4.83 -19.14
CA MET A 2 -2.96 5.79 -18.74
C MET A 2 -2.93 7.11 -19.53
N ALA A 3 -2.93 7.04 -20.87
CA ALA A 3 -2.91 8.25 -21.69
C ALA A 3 -4.16 9.13 -21.55
N ALA A 4 -5.32 8.52 -21.30
CA ALA A 4 -6.57 9.25 -21.07
C ALA A 4 -6.55 9.92 -19.69
N ALA A 5 -6.09 9.18 -18.66
CA ALA A 5 -5.92 9.69 -17.31
C ALA A 5 -4.91 10.86 -17.26
N GLU A 6 -3.79 10.76 -17.97
CA GLU A 6 -2.81 11.85 -18.08
C GLU A 6 -3.40 13.09 -18.77
N ALA A 7 -4.26 12.88 -19.78
CA ALA A 7 -4.96 13.97 -20.46
C ALA A 7 -6.14 14.54 -19.66
N GLY A 8 -6.43 14.02 -18.46
CA GLY A 8 -7.60 14.40 -17.66
C GLY A 8 -8.93 14.08 -18.36
N ARG A 9 -8.97 13.00 -19.14
CA ARG A 9 -10.14 12.59 -19.94
C ARG A 9 -10.66 11.23 -19.50
N ASP A 10 -11.98 11.12 -19.48
CA ASP A 10 -12.66 9.85 -19.29
C ASP A 10 -12.46 8.92 -20.51
N LEU A 11 -12.63 7.62 -20.27
CA LEU A 11 -12.42 6.58 -21.26
C LEU A 11 -13.69 5.74 -21.42
N ALA A 12 -14.24 5.72 -22.64
CA ALA A 12 -15.21 4.70 -23.06
C ALA A 12 -14.48 3.68 -23.93
N TYR A 13 -14.46 2.41 -23.51
CA TYR A 13 -13.82 1.32 -24.25
C TYR A 13 -14.86 0.31 -24.72
N PHE A 14 -14.91 0.05 -26.03
CA PHE A 14 -15.84 -0.89 -26.64
C PHE A 14 -15.09 -2.18 -27.01
N THR A 15 -15.48 -3.30 -26.42
CA THR A 15 -14.84 -4.61 -26.64
C THR A 15 -15.50 -5.45 -27.74
N PHE A 16 -16.56 -4.93 -28.38
CA PHE A 16 -17.27 -5.58 -29.50
C PHE A 16 -17.70 -7.02 -29.19
N GLU A 17 -18.61 -7.17 -28.22
CA GLU A 17 -19.18 -8.46 -27.77
C GLU A 17 -18.20 -9.42 -27.08
N ASP A 18 -16.93 -9.02 -26.89
CA ASP A 18 -16.02 -9.72 -26.00
C ASP A 18 -16.29 -9.32 -24.54
N LYS A 19 -17.12 -10.12 -23.87
CA LYS A 19 -17.50 -9.91 -22.47
C LYS A 19 -16.34 -10.18 -21.51
N ASP A 20 -15.56 -11.23 -21.76
CA ASP A 20 -14.43 -11.58 -20.91
C ASP A 20 -13.38 -10.45 -20.91
N LEU A 21 -13.09 -9.87 -22.08
CA LEU A 21 -12.21 -8.71 -22.19
C LEU A 21 -12.78 -7.47 -21.49
N CYS A 22 -14.10 -7.28 -21.54
CA CYS A 22 -14.77 -6.17 -20.85
C CYS A 22 -14.60 -6.29 -19.34
N ASP A 23 -14.88 -7.47 -18.80
CA ASP A 23 -14.78 -7.77 -17.37
C ASP A 23 -13.31 -7.70 -16.89
N ASP A 24 -12.37 -8.25 -17.66
CA ASP A 24 -10.93 -8.15 -17.39
C ASP A 24 -10.46 -6.68 -17.35
N MET A 25 -10.90 -5.86 -18.31
CA MET A 25 -10.48 -4.47 -18.39
C MET A 25 -11.07 -3.61 -17.27
N ALA A 26 -12.36 -3.76 -16.99
CA ALA A 26 -13.03 -3.09 -15.88
C ALA A 26 -12.43 -3.52 -14.53
N GLY A 27 -12.25 -4.82 -14.32
CA GLY A 27 -11.67 -5.35 -13.09
C GLY A 27 -10.24 -4.86 -12.84
N MET A 28 -9.41 -4.74 -13.89
CA MET A 28 -8.06 -4.19 -13.75
C MET A 28 -8.09 -2.69 -13.45
N HIS A 29 -8.96 -1.92 -14.11
CA HIS A 29 -9.12 -0.50 -13.86
C HIS A 29 -9.52 -0.23 -12.41
N ASP A 30 -10.55 -0.94 -11.93
CA ASP A 30 -11.10 -0.75 -10.60
C ASP A 30 -10.08 -1.16 -9.54
N PHE A 31 -9.36 -2.26 -9.77
CA PHE A 31 -8.28 -2.70 -8.90
C PHE A 31 -7.16 -1.65 -8.77
N LEU A 32 -6.62 -1.16 -9.89
CA LEU A 32 -5.56 -0.15 -9.89
C LEU A 32 -6.01 1.15 -9.20
N THR A 33 -7.27 1.55 -9.43
CA THR A 33 -7.87 2.73 -8.80
C THR A 33 -8.03 2.53 -7.29
N SER A 34 -8.50 1.35 -6.85
CA SER A 34 -8.67 1.03 -5.43
C SER A 34 -7.35 1.02 -4.65
N GLN A 35 -6.25 0.65 -5.32
CA GLN A 35 -4.90 0.63 -4.77
C GLN A 35 -4.17 1.97 -4.94
N SER A 36 -4.85 3.02 -5.42
CA SER A 36 -4.28 4.36 -5.67
C SER A 36 -3.02 4.36 -6.56
N VAL A 37 -2.93 3.41 -7.50
CA VAL A 37 -1.76 3.24 -8.36
C VAL A 37 -1.65 4.43 -9.32
N THR A 38 -0.51 5.13 -9.28
CA THR A 38 -0.27 6.26 -10.19
C THR A 38 0.09 5.77 -11.60
N ILE A 39 -0.11 6.64 -12.59
CA ILE A 39 0.31 6.38 -13.99
C ILE A 39 1.81 6.07 -14.05
N GLY A 40 2.62 6.78 -13.25
CA GLY A 40 4.06 6.56 -13.17
C GLY A 40 4.43 5.19 -12.61
N ASP A 41 3.75 4.73 -11.56
CA ASP A 41 3.93 3.39 -10.99
C ASP A 41 3.58 2.31 -12.01
N LEU A 42 2.42 2.43 -12.65
CA LEU A 42 1.97 1.49 -13.65
C LEU A 42 2.95 1.43 -14.84
N TRP A 43 3.42 2.59 -15.31
CA TRP A 43 4.42 2.66 -16.39
C TRP A 43 5.73 1.96 -16.01
N ARG A 44 6.26 2.21 -14.81
CA ARG A 44 7.47 1.53 -14.32
C ARG A 44 7.30 0.02 -14.29
N ASN A 45 6.15 -0.46 -13.84
CA ASN A 45 5.88 -1.89 -13.76
C ASN A 45 5.63 -2.55 -15.12
N LEU A 46 5.04 -1.82 -16.08
CA LEU A 46 4.99 -2.26 -17.47
C LEU A 46 6.39 -2.35 -18.09
N HIS A 47 7.26 -1.40 -17.78
CA HIS A 47 8.65 -1.44 -18.22
C HIS A 47 9.38 -2.67 -17.64
N ARG A 48 9.21 -2.95 -16.34
CA ARG A 48 9.75 -4.16 -15.68
C ARG A 48 9.20 -5.45 -16.26
N TYR A 49 7.89 -5.50 -16.54
CA TYR A 49 7.28 -6.66 -17.21
C TYR A 49 7.97 -6.95 -18.55
N ARG A 50 8.24 -5.91 -19.35
CA ARG A 50 9.00 -6.06 -20.59
C ARG A 50 10.44 -6.52 -20.36
N THR A 51 11.17 -5.89 -19.45
CA THR A 51 12.62 -6.14 -19.29
C THR A 51 12.94 -7.42 -18.55
N ASP A 52 12.15 -7.74 -17.52
CA ASP A 52 12.51 -8.75 -16.52
C ASP A 52 11.66 -10.00 -16.68
N VAL A 53 10.41 -9.87 -17.13
CA VAL A 53 9.48 -11.00 -17.28
C VAL A 53 9.52 -11.55 -18.71
N LEU A 54 9.38 -10.68 -19.71
CA LEU A 54 9.28 -11.10 -21.11
C LEU A 54 10.63 -11.50 -21.74
N ARG A 55 11.75 -10.91 -21.29
CA ARG A 55 13.10 -11.25 -21.81
C ARG A 55 13.71 -12.50 -21.17
N ARG A 56 13.02 -13.15 -20.23
CA ARG A 56 13.47 -14.45 -19.71
C ARG A 56 13.64 -15.46 -20.83
N SER A 57 14.61 -16.36 -20.64
CA SER A 57 15.02 -17.39 -21.58
C SER A 57 13.85 -18.17 -22.18
N ALA A 58 14.00 -18.60 -23.42
CA ALA A 58 13.06 -19.49 -24.06
C ALA A 58 12.88 -20.77 -23.21
N GLY A 59 11.63 -21.18 -22.99
CA GLY A 59 11.27 -22.33 -22.13
C GLY A 59 10.71 -21.97 -20.76
N VAL A 60 10.82 -20.72 -20.30
CA VAL A 60 10.18 -20.26 -19.05
C VAL A 60 8.79 -19.70 -19.35
N SER A 61 7.76 -20.22 -18.68
CA SER A 61 6.39 -19.69 -18.77
C SER A 61 6.33 -18.24 -18.29
N LYS A 62 5.67 -17.39 -19.08
CA LYS A 62 5.55 -15.94 -18.82
C LYS A 62 4.10 -15.65 -18.46
N PRO A 63 3.81 -15.06 -17.28
CA PRO A 63 2.45 -14.72 -16.91
C PRO A 63 1.91 -13.67 -17.89
N LYS A 64 0.59 -13.68 -18.13
CA LYS A 64 -0.09 -12.59 -18.82
C LYS A 64 0.03 -11.30 -18.00
N LEU A 65 -0.16 -10.16 -18.64
CA LEU A 65 0.03 -8.86 -18.02
C LEU A 65 -0.89 -8.61 -16.82
N PHE A 66 -2.20 -8.83 -16.95
CA PHE A 66 -3.13 -8.56 -15.85
C PHE A 66 -2.87 -9.41 -14.60
N PRO A 67 -2.69 -10.75 -14.71
CA PRO A 67 -2.26 -11.57 -13.57
C PRO A 67 -0.96 -11.10 -12.92
N TYR A 68 0.02 -10.65 -13.72
CA TYR A 68 1.27 -10.09 -13.19
C TYR A 68 1.02 -8.81 -12.38
N LEU A 69 0.16 -7.91 -12.86
CA LEU A 69 -0.17 -6.67 -12.16
C LEU A 69 -0.95 -6.94 -10.86
N TYR A 70 -1.93 -7.86 -10.88
CA TYR A 70 -2.63 -8.27 -9.67
C TYR A 70 -1.65 -8.76 -8.61
N GLN A 71 -0.80 -9.73 -8.96
CA GLN A 71 0.19 -10.29 -8.04
C GLN A 71 1.15 -9.25 -7.49
N LEU A 72 1.50 -8.24 -8.30
CA LEU A 72 2.43 -7.20 -7.89
C LEU A 72 1.86 -6.28 -6.80
N TYR A 73 0.58 -5.92 -6.91
CA TYR A 73 -0.05 -4.95 -6.00
C TYR A 73 -0.82 -5.59 -4.84
N THR A 74 -1.04 -6.92 -4.84
CA THR A 74 -1.66 -7.63 -3.71
C THR A 74 -0.72 -7.95 -2.56
N VAL A 75 0.60 -7.84 -2.74
CA VAL A 75 1.61 -8.35 -1.78
C VAL A 75 2.01 -7.32 -0.71
N CYS A 76 1.49 -6.09 -0.75
CA CYS A 76 1.92 -4.99 0.15
C CYS A 76 0.92 -4.67 1.29
N ASP A 77 -0.09 -5.50 1.53
CA ASP A 77 -1.12 -5.29 2.57
C ASP A 77 -0.86 -6.12 3.85
N SER A 78 0.35 -6.64 4.04
CA SER A 78 0.66 -7.63 5.09
C SER A 78 1.70 -7.18 6.12
N ASP A 79 1.76 -5.89 6.44
CA ASP A 79 2.54 -5.39 7.58
C ASP A 79 1.58 -4.90 8.70
N THR A 80 0.95 -5.84 9.39
CA THR A 80 0.58 -5.69 10.81
C THR A 80 1.85 -6.02 11.61
N ASP A 81 2.31 -5.24 12.58
CA ASP A 81 1.82 -5.31 13.95
C ASP A 81 1.94 -3.97 14.71
N GLU A 82 0.93 -3.79 15.53
CA GLU A 82 0.57 -2.69 16.40
C GLU A 82 1.49 -2.74 17.64
N TYR A 83 2.23 -1.67 17.95
CA TYR A 83 2.83 -1.54 19.28
C TYR A 83 1.82 -0.83 20.19
N GLU A 84 1.14 -1.63 21.01
CA GLU A 84 0.29 -1.17 22.11
C GLU A 84 1.09 -0.28 23.08
N THR A 85 0.47 0.82 23.48
CA THR A 85 0.97 1.69 24.55
C THR A 85 0.49 1.13 25.88
N GLU A 86 1.33 0.35 26.55
CA GLU A 86 1.02 -0.15 27.89
C GLU A 86 1.19 0.96 28.94
N ALA A 87 0.09 1.65 29.25
CA ALA A 87 -0.06 2.39 30.49
C ALA A 87 0.02 1.40 31.68
N GLY A 88 0.86 1.73 32.67
CA GLY A 88 1.25 0.79 33.72
C GLY A 88 0.17 0.43 34.74
N PRO A 89 0.47 -0.52 35.66
CA PRO A 89 -0.31 -0.72 36.86
C PRO A 89 0.31 -0.06 38.10
N THR A 90 -0.59 0.49 38.89
CA THR A 90 -0.48 1.10 40.22
C THR A 90 0.29 0.28 41.27
N ALA A 91 1.03 1.02 42.11
CA ALA A 91 1.79 0.57 43.26
C ALA A 91 0.96 -0.10 44.37
N GLN A 92 1.52 -1.15 45.00
CA GLN A 92 1.40 -1.43 46.44
C GLN A 92 2.65 -2.17 46.97
N VAL A 93 3.57 -1.44 47.61
CA VAL A 93 4.47 -1.99 48.65
C VAL A 93 4.50 -0.99 49.81
N LYS A 94 4.23 -1.49 51.01
CA LYS A 94 4.18 -0.75 52.27
C LYS A 94 5.56 -0.64 52.93
N ALA A 95 5.73 0.52 53.56
CA ALA A 95 6.38 0.80 54.85
C ALA A 95 7.89 1.12 54.96
N ALA A 96 8.10 2.26 55.63
CA ALA A 96 9.16 2.65 56.56
C ALA A 96 10.50 3.15 56.00
N ALA A 97 10.74 4.47 56.06
CA ALA A 97 11.50 5.14 57.14
C ALA A 97 11.73 6.62 56.75
N GLY A 98 11.92 7.47 57.77
CA GLY A 98 11.76 8.92 57.70
C GLY A 98 12.77 9.72 56.89
N GLY A 99 12.43 10.98 56.65
CA GLY A 99 13.33 11.96 56.04
C GLY A 99 12.63 13.26 55.65
N SER A 100 12.68 14.24 56.54
CA SER A 100 12.09 15.58 56.40
C SER A 100 12.71 16.41 55.27
N ARG A 101 11.90 17.13 54.48
CA ARG A 101 12.00 18.59 54.21
C ARG A 101 11.17 19.04 52.99
N SER A 102 10.30 20.01 53.23
CA SER A 102 9.56 20.80 52.24
C SER A 102 10.45 21.88 51.56
N PRO A 103 9.90 22.77 50.71
CA PRO A 103 9.84 22.65 49.24
C PRO A 103 10.69 23.75 48.57
N ASN A 104 10.81 23.79 47.24
CA ASN A 104 10.89 25.08 46.55
C ASN A 104 10.50 25.03 45.07
N TYR A 105 9.70 26.03 44.74
CA TYR A 105 9.09 26.43 43.48
C TYR A 105 10.13 26.98 42.51
N ARG A 106 9.93 26.77 41.21
CA ARG A 106 10.16 27.82 40.22
C ARG A 106 9.33 27.57 38.96
N ALA A 107 8.30 28.39 38.81
CA ALA A 107 7.58 28.58 37.56
C ALA A 107 8.32 29.62 36.73
N GLU A 108 8.57 29.36 35.45
CA GLU A 108 8.81 30.39 34.45
C GLU A 108 8.20 29.89 33.13
N THR A 109 7.06 30.49 32.76
CA THR A 109 6.59 30.74 31.38
C THR A 109 6.84 32.24 31.11
N PRO A 110 6.84 32.76 29.87
CA PRO A 110 6.46 32.15 28.59
C PRO A 110 7.60 31.99 27.57
#